data_AF-A0A8S2FZH5-F1
#
_entry.id   AF-A0A8S2FZH5-F1
#
_cell.length_a   1.000
_cell.length_b   1.000
_cell.length_c   1.000
_cell.angle_alpha   90.00
_cell.angle_beta   90.00
_cell.angle_gamma   90.00
#
_symmetry.space_group_name_H-M   'P 1'
#
loop_
_entity.id
_entity.type
_entity.pdbx_description
1 polymer ?
#
loop_
_entity_poly.entity_id
_entity_poly.type
_entity_poly.pdbx_seq_one_letter_code
_entity_poly.pdbx_strand_id
1 'polypeptide(L)'
;LMRKARYLLDRDLKDKLTAQTIDEHAIDLTLTNPSLYLKEGVTKVNPRSVSEPFWEEYSDVNIKHAEAQRLNAVQLRNVIDGIIKKIVNDIKQAVERTNRSFDRRIFESKQAKQK
;
A
#
# COMPACT_ATOMS: atom_id res chain seq x y z
N LEU A 1 2.31 -2.93 -19.14
CA LEU A 1 2.76 -3.24 -17.76
C LEU A 1 1.83 -2.70 -16.66
N MET A 2 1.50 -1.40 -16.63
CA MET A 2 0.73 -0.78 -15.52
C MET A 2 -0.67 -1.36 -15.26
N ARG A 3 -1.38 -1.85 -16.30
CA ARG A 3 -2.72 -2.45 -16.14
C ARG A 3 -2.68 -3.77 -15.35
N LYS A 4 -1.66 -4.61 -15.58
CA LYS A 4 -1.49 -5.89 -14.88
C LYS A 4 -1.15 -5.67 -13.41
N ALA A 5 -0.24 -4.73 -13.14
CA ALA A 5 0.13 -4.36 -11.78
C ALA A 5 -1.08 -3.83 -10.99
N ARG A 6 -1.87 -2.93 -11.59
CA ARG A 6 -3.10 -2.41 -10.96
C ARG A 6 -4.09 -3.53 -10.65
N TYR A 7 -4.38 -4.38 -11.64
CA TYR A 7 -5.30 -5.52 -11.44
C TYR A 7 -4.84 -6.45 -10.29
N LEU A 8 -3.55 -6.74 -10.19
CA LEU A 8 -3.01 -7.59 -9.13
C LEU A 8 -3.15 -6.93 -7.75
N LEU A 9 -2.92 -5.61 -7.65
CA LEU A 9 -3.11 -4.86 -6.40
C LEU A 9 -4.58 -4.80 -5.99
N ASP A 10 -5.49 -4.53 -6.93
CA ASP A 10 -6.93 -4.49 -6.65
C ASP A 10 -7.43 -5.85 -6.16
N ARG A 11 -6.93 -6.93 -6.76
CA ARG A 11 -7.25 -8.30 -6.35
C ARG A 11 -6.70 -8.61 -4.95
N ASP A 12 -5.42 -8.32 -4.71
CA ASP A 12 -4.78 -8.53 -3.41
C ASP A 12 -5.46 -7.74 -2.28
N LEU A 13 -5.88 -6.50 -2.55
CA LEU A 13 -6.66 -5.70 -1.61
C LEU A 13 -8.01 -6.35 -1.29
N LYS A 14 -8.72 -6.83 -2.32
CA LYS A 14 -10.00 -7.52 -2.13
C LYS A 14 -9.84 -8.81 -1.32
N ASP A 15 -8.80 -9.59 -1.62
CA ASP A 15 -8.53 -10.86 -0.93
C ASP A 15 -8.18 -10.59 0.54
N LYS A 16 -7.37 -9.56 0.83
CA LYS A 16 -7.03 -9.14 2.20
C LYS A 16 -8.22 -8.63 3.00
N LEU A 17 -9.08 -7.81 2.40
CA LEU A 17 -10.31 -7.35 3.05
C LEU A 17 -11.23 -8.54 3.38
N THR A 18 -11.34 -9.49 2.46
CA THR A 18 -12.13 -10.71 2.68
C THR A 18 -11.57 -11.53 3.84
N ALA A 19 -10.25 -11.73 3.88
CA ALA A 19 -9.58 -12.43 4.98
C ALA A 19 -9.81 -11.71 6.32
N GLN A 20 -9.64 -10.38 6.34
CA GLN A 20 -9.89 -9.58 7.54
C GLN A 20 -11.34 -9.72 8.04
N THR A 21 -12.34 -9.66 7.16
CA THR A 21 -13.75 -9.85 7.56
C THR A 21 -13.99 -11.24 8.14
N ILE A 22 -13.34 -12.27 7.62
CA ILE A 22 -13.42 -13.62 8.18
C ILE A 22 -12.79 -13.66 9.58
N ASP A 23 -11.61 -13.06 9.75
CA ASP A 23 -10.90 -13.03 11.03
C ASP A 23 -11.70 -12.25 12.09
N GLU A 24 -12.25 -11.09 11.73
CA GLU A 24 -13.13 -10.28 12.58
C GLU A 24 -14.36 -11.09 13.02
N HIS A 25 -15.02 -11.77 12.09
CA HIS A 25 -16.14 -12.64 12.42
C HIS A 25 -15.73 -13.79 13.34
N ALA A 26 -14.57 -14.41 13.09
CA ALA A 26 -14.07 -15.53 13.87
C ALA A 26 -13.73 -15.14 15.32
N ILE A 27 -13.26 -13.91 15.55
CA ILE A 27 -13.00 -13.37 16.89
C ILE A 27 -14.28 -13.31 17.73
N ASP A 28 -15.41 -12.98 17.10
CA ASP A 28 -16.71 -12.86 17.79
C ASP A 28 -17.42 -14.21 18.02
N LEU A 29 -16.85 -15.32 17.54
CA LEU A 29 -17.42 -16.66 17.71
C LEU A 29 -17.21 -17.17 19.15
N THR A 30 -18.33 -17.48 19.78
CA THR A 30 -18.46 -18.14 21.09
C THR A 30 -19.28 -19.43 20.95
N LEU A 31 -19.06 -20.40 21.86
CA LEU A 31 -19.72 -21.71 21.84
C LEU A 31 -21.26 -21.66 21.89
N THR A 32 -21.83 -20.53 22.30
CA THR A 32 -23.29 -20.31 22.38
C THR A 32 -23.89 -19.73 21.10
N ASN A 33 -23.08 -19.45 20.07
CA ASN A 33 -23.59 -18.91 18.82
C ASN A 33 -24.51 -19.92 18.11
N PRO A 34 -25.76 -19.53 17.73
CA PRO A 34 -26.72 -20.43 17.10
C PRO A 34 -26.27 -21.01 15.76
N SER A 35 -25.32 -20.36 15.09
CA SER A 35 -24.73 -20.78 13.82
C SER A 35 -23.67 -21.90 13.99
N LEU A 36 -23.20 -22.14 15.22
CA LEU A 36 -22.23 -23.19 15.51
C LEU A 36 -22.95 -24.47 15.93
N TYR A 37 -22.66 -25.57 15.24
CA TYR A 37 -23.12 -26.91 15.60
C TYR A 37 -21.94 -27.87 15.56
N LEU A 38 -21.97 -28.89 16.40
CA LEU A 38 -20.96 -29.94 16.39
C LEU A 38 -21.13 -30.75 15.09
N LYS A 39 -20.19 -30.57 14.16
CA LYS A 39 -20.21 -31.28 12.89
C LYS A 39 -19.85 -32.75 13.11
N GLU A 40 -20.73 -33.66 12.69
CA GLU A 40 -20.42 -35.10 12.73
C GLU A 40 -19.25 -35.43 11.78
N GLY A 41 -18.38 -36.35 12.20
CA GLY A 41 -17.26 -36.80 11.39
C GLY A 41 -16.09 -35.82 11.28
N VAL A 42 -15.90 -34.94 12.27
CA VAL A 42 -14.74 -34.02 12.36
C VAL A 42 -13.36 -34.71 12.25
N THR A 43 -13.27 -36.00 12.55
CA THR A 43 -12.04 -36.80 12.40
C THR A 43 -11.77 -37.25 10.95
N LYS A 44 -12.74 -37.10 10.04
CA LYS A 44 -12.56 -37.43 8.62
C LYS A 44 -11.85 -36.27 7.93
N VAL A 45 -10.58 -36.47 7.58
CA VAL A 45 -9.83 -35.55 6.73
C VAL A 45 -10.52 -35.51 5.37
N ASN A 46 -10.92 -34.31 4.94
CA ASN A 46 -11.51 -34.12 3.62
C ASN A 46 -10.48 -34.54 2.56
N PRO A 47 -10.82 -35.37 1.57
CA PRO A 47 -9.89 -35.72 0.48
C PRO A 47 -9.35 -34.52 -0.31
N ARG A 48 -10.02 -33.35 -0.21
CA ARG A 48 -9.58 -32.07 -0.77
C ARG A 48 -8.76 -31.23 0.19
N SER A 49 -8.48 -31.72 1.40
CA SER A 49 -7.57 -31.04 2.33
C SER A 49 -6.15 -31.08 1.79
N VAL A 50 -5.41 -30.01 2.04
CA VAL A 50 -3.98 -29.94 1.72
C VAL A 50 -3.24 -30.85 2.70
N SER A 51 -2.37 -31.73 2.20
CA SER A 51 -1.48 -32.51 3.08
C SER A 51 -0.38 -31.63 3.65
N GLU A 52 0.14 -31.96 4.82
CA GLU A 52 1.18 -31.20 5.52
C GLU A 52 2.38 -30.79 4.62
N PRO A 53 3.00 -31.68 3.81
CA PRO A 53 4.13 -31.28 2.96
C PRO A 53 3.75 -30.23 1.89
N PHE A 54 2.56 -30.34 1.31
CA PHE A 54 2.06 -29.35 0.36
C PHE A 54 1.76 -28.04 1.09
N TRP A 55 1.19 -28.08 2.29
CA TRP A 55 0.92 -26.87 3.07
C TRP A 55 2.21 -26.13 3.41
N GLU A 56 3.26 -26.86 3.79
CA GLU A 56 4.59 -26.31 4.06
C GLU A 56 5.17 -25.65 2.79
N GLU A 57 5.17 -26.36 1.65
CA GLU A 57 5.64 -25.82 0.37
C GLU A 57 4.87 -24.55 -0.04
N TYR A 58 3.54 -24.57 0.04
CA TYR A 58 2.70 -23.41 -0.26
C TYR A 58 2.99 -22.23 0.67
N SER A 59 3.20 -22.50 1.97
CA SER A 59 3.52 -21.48 2.95
C SER A 59 4.88 -20.83 2.68
N ASP A 60 5.89 -21.64 2.37
CA ASP A 60 7.23 -21.16 2.03
C ASP A 60 7.23 -20.28 0.77
N VAL A 61 6.49 -20.69 -0.27
CA VAL A 61 6.33 -19.90 -1.49
C VAL A 61 5.64 -18.57 -1.19
N ASN A 62 4.59 -18.59 -0.37
CA ASN A 62 3.86 -17.38 0.04
C ASN A 62 4.74 -16.43 0.86
N ILE A 63 5.54 -16.94 1.80
CA ILE A 63 6.47 -16.13 2.61
C ILE A 63 7.49 -15.43 1.70
N LYS A 64 8.12 -16.18 0.78
CA LYS A 64 9.09 -15.62 -0.17
C LYS A 64 8.46 -14.55 -1.06
N HIS A 65 7.25 -14.80 -1.55
CA HIS A 65 6.52 -13.83 -2.38
C HIS A 65 6.11 -12.58 -1.58
N ALA A 66 5.65 -12.74 -0.34
CA ALA A 66 5.28 -11.64 0.55
C ALA A 66 6.49 -10.75 0.87
N GLU A 67 7.65 -11.34 1.13
CA GLU A 67 8.87 -10.57 1.38
C GLU A 67 9.33 -9.80 0.12
N ALA A 68 9.26 -10.42 -1.06
CA ALA A 68 9.54 -9.73 -2.32
C ALA A 68 8.59 -8.54 -2.56
N GLN A 69 7.29 -8.72 -2.30
CA GLN A 69 6.29 -7.65 -2.37
C GLN A 69 6.61 -6.52 -1.38
N ARG A 70 6.98 -6.86 -0.14
CA ARG A 70 7.36 -5.90 0.90
C ARG A 70 8.56 -5.05 0.47
N LEU A 71 9.61 -5.69 -0.05
CA LEU A 71 10.80 -5.00 -0.56
C LEU A 71 10.49 -4.07 -1.73
N ASN A 72 9.68 -4.53 -2.69
CA ASN A 72 9.23 -3.70 -3.81
C ASN A 72 8.43 -2.48 -3.34
N ALA A 73 7.57 -2.65 -2.33
CA ALA A 73 6.80 -1.55 -1.75
C ALA A 73 7.69 -0.53 -1.01
N VAL A 74 8.76 -0.99 -0.36
CA VAL A 74 9.77 -0.09 0.25
C VAL A 74 10.50 0.70 -0.83
N GLN A 75 10.95 0.05 -1.90
CA GLN A 75 11.61 0.72 -3.02
C GLN A 75 10.71 1.77 -3.68
N LEU A 76 9.44 1.42 -3.93
CA LEU A 76 8.48 2.35 -4.53
C LEU A 76 8.25 3.58 -3.65
N ARG A 77 8.11 3.39 -2.33
CA ARG A 77 7.99 4.50 -1.37
C ARG A 77 9.21 5.41 -1.38
N ASN A 78 10.42 4.85 -1.41
CA ASN A 78 11.66 5.63 -1.50
C ASN A 78 11.72 6.48 -2.78
N VAL A 79 11.27 5.92 -3.92
CA VAL A 79 11.18 6.66 -5.19
C VAL A 79 10.17 7.81 -5.08
N ILE A 80 8.98 7.55 -4.52
CA ILE A 80 7.95 8.57 -4.29
C ILE A 80 8.48 9.70 -3.39
N ASP A 81 9.14 9.36 -2.29
CA ASP A 81 9.73 10.33 -1.37
C ASP A 81 10.79 11.20 -2.07
N GLY A 82 11.60 10.60 -2.94
CA GLY A 82 12.56 11.33 -3.76
C GLY A 82 11.90 12.34 -4.71
N ILE A 83 10.82 11.94 -5.36
CA ILE A 83 10.03 12.81 -6.24
C ILE A 83 9.42 13.98 -5.44
N ILE A 84 8.81 13.68 -4.29
CA ILE A 84 8.21 14.71 -3.42
C ILE A 84 9.27 15.72 -2.97
N LYS A 85 10.45 15.26 -2.52
CA LYS A 85 11.55 16.16 -2.12
C LYS A 85 12.00 17.07 -3.26
N LYS A 86 12.10 16.52 -4.48
CA LYS A 86 12.44 17.32 -5.67
C LYS A 86 11.39 18.39 -5.95
N ILE A 87 10.11 18.02 -5.97
CA ILE A 87 8.99 18.95 -6.20
C ILE A 87 9.01 20.08 -5.17
N VAL A 88 9.20 19.75 -3.89
CA VAL A 88 9.28 20.76 -2.82
C VAL A 88 10.43 21.74 -3.06
N ASN A 89 11.61 21.25 -3.47
CA ASN A 89 12.75 22.10 -3.78
C ASN A 89 12.49 23.00 -5.00
N ASP A 90 11.90 22.44 -6.06
CA ASP A 90 11.58 23.18 -7.28
C ASP A 90 10.58 24.31 -7.00
N ILE A 91 9.56 24.04 -6.17
CA ILE A 91 8.59 25.06 -5.73
C ILE A 91 9.28 26.17 -4.93
N LYS A 92 10.14 25.82 -3.97
CA LYS A 92 10.89 26.82 -3.18
C LYS A 92 11.73 27.73 -4.08
N GLN A 93 12.46 27.15 -5.03
CA GLN A 93 13.24 27.93 -5.99
C GLN A 93 12.36 28.83 -6.87
N ALA A 94 11.20 28.35 -7.31
CA ALA A 94 10.27 29.14 -8.10
C ALA A 94 9.74 30.35 -7.32
N VAL A 95 9.40 30.17 -6.04
CA VAL A 95 8.98 31.26 -5.14
C VAL A 95 10.09 32.28 -4.99
N GLU A 96 11.32 31.85 -4.66
CA GLU A 96 12.45 32.76 -4.51
C GLU A 96 12.76 33.56 -5.78
N ARG A 97 12.77 32.89 -6.95
CA ARG A 97 13.01 33.55 -8.24
C ARG A 97 11.93 34.60 -8.53
N THR A 98 10.68 34.27 -8.23
CA THR A 98 9.54 35.19 -8.41
C THR A 98 9.66 36.39 -7.50
N ASN A 99 9.95 36.19 -6.22
CA ASN A 99 10.14 37.28 -5.26
C ASN A 99 11.30 38.19 -5.65
N ARG A 100 12.47 37.63 -6.01
CA ARG A 100 13.62 38.42 -6.48
C ARG A 100 13.28 39.27 -7.71
N SER A 101 12.55 38.71 -8.67
CA SER A 101 12.10 39.45 -9.86
C SER A 101 11.11 40.57 -9.50
N PHE A 102 10.21 40.30 -8.55
CA PHE A 102 9.23 41.27 -8.07
C PHE A 102 9.90 42.44 -7.34
N ASP A 103 10.82 42.16 -6.42
CA ASP A 103 11.58 43.18 -5.68
C ASP A 103 12.40 44.07 -6.63
N ARG A 104 13.02 43.46 -7.64
CA ARG A 104 13.73 44.18 -8.70
C ARG A 104 12.81 45.14 -9.45
N ARG A 105 11.62 44.69 -9.85
CA ARG A 105 10.62 45.54 -10.54
C ARG A 105 10.13 46.68 -9.65
N ILE A 106 9.95 46.44 -8.35
CA ILE A 106 9.61 47.51 -7.39
C ILE A 106 10.71 48.56 -7.35
N PHE A 107 11.97 48.14 -7.27
CA PHE A 107 13.13 49.04 -7.24
C PHE A 107 13.24 49.86 -8.53
N GLU A 108 13.16 49.22 -9.69
CA GLU A 108 13.21 49.87 -11.00
C GLU A 108 12.06 50.89 -11.17
N SER A 109 10.85 50.55 -10.73
CA SER A 109 9.68 51.44 -10.75
C SER A 109 9.86 52.67 -9.86
N LYS A 110 10.44 52.49 -8.65
CA LYS A 110 10.76 53.62 -7.76
C LYS A 110 11.81 54.55 -8.36
N GLN A 111 12.88 54.00 -8.94
CA GLN A 111 13.91 54.80 -9.61
C GLN A 111 13.35 55.59 -10.80
N ALA A 112 12.49 54.99 -11.61
CA ALA A 112 11.90 55.65 -12.77
C ALA A 112 11.05 56.87 -12.40
N LYS A 113 10.42 56.88 -11.21
CA LYS A 113 9.63 58.02 -10.71
C LYS A 113 10.47 59.14 -10.08
N GLN A 114 11.74 58.88 -9.77
CA GLN A 114 12.66 59.84 -9.15
C GLN A 114 13.53 60.58 -10.19
N LYS A 115 13.45 60.18 -11.46
CA LYS A 115 14.01 60.91 -12.62
C LYS A 115 12.94 61.79 -13.25
#